data_AF-A0A920LN87-F1
#
_entry.id   AF-A0A920LN87-F1
#
_cell.length_a   1.000
_cell.length_b   1.000
_cell.length_c   1.000
_cell.angle_alpha   90.00
_cell.angle_beta   90.00
_cell.angle_gamma   90.00
#
_symmetry.space_group_name_H-M   'P 1'
#
loop_
_entity.id
_entity.type
_entity.pdbx_description
1 polymer ?
#
loop_
_entity_poly.entity_id
_entity_poly.type
_entity_poly.pdbx_seq_one_letter_code
_entity_poly.pdbx_strand_id
1 'polypeptide(L)'
;MRHKAGKDGEHGEQLNNYDKVLRVLKDRLGDEFDNTLVLTLTEFGRKFEQNGGYGTEHGYGTAILMAGGLVKKAEVHADWPGLKSKDLFEGQDLNATVDARSVYCAAMATCFDVDFGYMRRHAFWDEPLTDLTEQLFKV
;
A
#
# COMPACT_ATOMS: atom_id res chain seq x y z
N MET A 1 0.23 -8.69 22.38
CA MET A 1 0.69 -8.52 20.98
C MET A 1 1.07 -9.82 20.25
N ARG A 2 1.74 -10.81 20.88
CA ARG A 2 2.16 -12.07 20.20
C ARG A 2 1.01 -12.89 19.57
N HIS A 3 -0.20 -12.86 20.14
CA HIS A 3 -1.32 -13.68 19.66
C HIS A 3 -2.11 -13.10 18.48
N LYS A 4 -2.00 -11.80 18.17
CA LYS A 4 -2.79 -11.18 17.09
C LYS A 4 -1.97 -10.72 15.90
N ALA A 5 -0.79 -10.14 16.10
CA ALA A 5 0.06 -9.62 15.03
C ALA A 5 1.24 -10.55 14.68
N GLY A 6 1.46 -11.63 15.43
CA GLY A 6 2.51 -12.60 15.14
C GLY A 6 2.16 -13.46 13.91
N LYS A 7 3.17 -14.12 13.34
CA LYS A 7 2.99 -15.04 12.20
C LYS A 7 1.92 -16.12 12.41
N ASP A 8 1.74 -16.54 13.67
CA ASP A 8 0.77 -17.57 14.07
C ASP A 8 -0.47 -16.95 14.75
N GLY A 9 -0.66 -15.63 14.64
CA GLY A 9 -1.80 -14.89 15.15
C GLY A 9 -2.80 -14.50 14.07
N GLU A 10 -3.96 -13.97 14.50
CA GLU A 10 -5.09 -13.58 13.65
C GLU A 10 -4.69 -12.78 12.38
N HIS A 11 -3.80 -11.81 12.51
CA HIS A 11 -3.31 -11.02 11.38
C HIS A 11 -2.45 -11.84 10.40
N GLY A 12 -1.61 -12.75 10.90
CA GLY A 12 -0.85 -13.69 10.07
C GLY A 12 -1.77 -14.62 9.28
N GLU A 13 -2.86 -15.08 9.89
CA GLU A 13 -3.89 -15.85 9.20
C GLU A 13 -4.59 -15.03 8.09
N GLN A 14 -4.92 -13.77 8.34
CA GLN A 14 -5.50 -12.89 7.31
C GLN A 14 -4.53 -12.63 6.15
N LEU A 15 -3.24 -12.41 6.43
CA LEU A 15 -2.21 -12.28 5.39
C LEU A 15 -2.05 -13.58 4.58
N ASN A 16 -2.11 -14.74 5.23
CA ASN A 16 -2.12 -16.03 4.53
C ASN A 16 -3.37 -16.20 3.66
N ASN A 17 -4.53 -15.71 4.09
CA ASN A 17 -5.74 -15.75 3.28
C ASN A 17 -5.66 -14.78 2.10
N TYR A 18 -5.08 -13.60 2.30
CA TYR A 18 -4.77 -12.66 1.23
C TYR A 18 -3.85 -13.28 0.16
N ASP A 19 -2.75 -13.94 0.57
CA ASP A 19 -1.87 -14.69 -0.35
C ASP A 19 -2.63 -15.73 -1.18
N LYS A 20 -3.51 -16.51 -0.53
CA LYS A 20 -4.35 -17.50 -1.23
C LYS A 20 -5.24 -16.85 -2.29
N VAL A 21 -5.83 -15.69 -1.98
CA VAL A 21 -6.66 -14.94 -2.95
C VAL A 21 -5.82 -14.50 -4.14
N LEU A 22 -4.62 -13.94 -3.91
CA LEU A 22 -3.72 -13.55 -5.00
C LEU A 22 -3.30 -14.73 -5.87
N ARG A 23 -2.99 -15.88 -5.26
CA ARG A 23 -2.66 -17.10 -6.02
C ARG A 23 -3.84 -17.57 -6.88
N VAL A 24 -5.05 -17.61 -6.31
CA VAL A 24 -6.25 -17.99 -7.07
C VAL A 24 -6.49 -17.01 -8.23
N LEU A 25 -6.35 -15.70 -8.00
CA LEU A 25 -6.47 -14.70 -9.07
C LEU A 25 -5.46 -14.94 -10.18
N LYS A 26 -4.18 -15.14 -9.83
CA LYS A 26 -3.12 -15.46 -10.80
C LYS A 26 -3.44 -16.71 -11.62
N ASP A 27 -3.79 -17.81 -10.95
CA ASP A 27 -4.07 -19.08 -11.61
C ASP A 27 -5.30 -19.01 -12.54
N ARG A 28 -6.30 -18.19 -12.18
CA ARG A 28 -7.55 -18.08 -12.94
C ARG A 28 -7.49 -17.07 -14.07
N LEU A 29 -6.69 -16.00 -13.94
CA LEU A 29 -6.46 -15.03 -14.99
C LEU A 29 -5.51 -15.56 -16.07
N GLY A 30 -4.59 -16.47 -15.71
CA GLY A 30 -3.61 -17.01 -16.65
C GLY A 30 -2.75 -15.87 -17.23
N ASP A 31 -2.61 -15.83 -18.55
CA ASP A 31 -1.79 -14.84 -19.24
C ASP A 31 -2.27 -13.39 -18.98
N GLU A 32 -3.56 -13.17 -18.71
CA GLU A 32 -4.09 -11.82 -18.40
C GLU A 32 -3.54 -11.27 -17.07
N PHE A 33 -2.99 -12.13 -16.21
CA PHE A 33 -2.34 -11.68 -14.98
C PHE A 33 -1.14 -10.78 -15.27
N ASP A 34 -0.47 -10.94 -16.42
CA ASP A 34 0.66 -10.11 -16.84
C ASP A 34 0.25 -8.64 -17.07
N ASN A 35 -1.02 -8.40 -17.38
CA ASN A 35 -1.63 -7.08 -17.57
C ASN A 35 -2.55 -6.68 -16.40
N THR A 36 -2.42 -7.33 -15.24
CA THR A 36 -3.25 -7.07 -14.07
C THR A 36 -2.48 -6.32 -12.99
N LEU A 37 -3.16 -5.37 -12.31
CA LEU A 37 -2.73 -4.78 -11.04
C LEU A 37 -3.82 -5.03 -9.98
N VAL A 38 -3.40 -5.62 -8.86
CA VAL A 38 -4.20 -5.74 -7.63
C VAL A 38 -3.64 -4.76 -6.61
N LEU A 39 -4.46 -3.79 -6.21
CA LEU A 39 -4.13 -2.79 -5.21
C LEU A 39 -4.97 -3.04 -3.95
N THR A 40 -4.32 -3.21 -2.80
CA THR A 40 -5.00 -3.42 -1.51
C THR A 40 -4.55 -2.33 -0.54
N LEU A 41 -5.52 -1.59 -0.02
CA LEU A 41 -5.31 -0.43 0.83
C LEU A 41 -6.28 -0.44 2.01
N THR A 42 -5.94 0.31 3.05
CA THR A 42 -6.83 0.58 4.18
C THR A 42 -7.22 2.06 4.17
N GLU A 43 -8.43 2.37 4.62
CA GLU A 43 -8.88 3.76 4.76
C GLU A 43 -8.14 4.51 5.87
N PHE A 44 -7.70 3.78 6.90
CA PHE A 44 -7.00 4.33 8.05
C PHE A 44 -5.76 3.52 8.38
N GLY A 45 -4.75 4.22 8.88
CA GLY A 45 -3.62 3.64 9.59
C GLY A 45 -3.99 3.21 11.00
N ARG A 46 -2.98 2.81 11.77
CA ARG A 46 -3.12 2.45 13.19
C ARG A 46 -2.09 3.22 14.00
N LYS A 47 -2.49 3.70 15.19
CA LYS A 47 -1.54 4.30 16.14
C LYS A 47 -0.46 3.30 16.52
N PHE A 48 0.75 3.79 16.77
CA PHE A 48 1.84 2.94 17.23
C PHE A 48 1.55 2.38 18.64
N GLU A 49 1.00 3.21 19.52
CA GLU A 49 0.69 2.82 20.90
C GLU A 49 -0.56 1.94 21.00
N GLN A 50 -0.51 0.99 21.94
CA GLN A 50 -1.64 0.13 22.28
C GLN A 50 -2.66 0.90 23.11
N ASN A 51 -3.95 0.76 22.80
CA ASN A 51 -5.03 1.34 23.59
C ASN A 51 -5.37 0.48 24.81
N GLY A 52 -6.19 1.03 25.72
CA GLY A 52 -6.61 0.34 26.96
C GLY A 52 -7.43 -0.94 26.75
N GLY A 53 -7.94 -1.18 25.53
CA GLY A 53 -8.65 -2.39 25.13
C GLY A 53 -7.74 -3.45 24.48
N TYR A 54 -6.43 -3.30 24.61
CA TYR A 54 -5.40 -4.15 24.00
C TYR A 54 -5.35 -4.15 22.46
N GLY A 55 -6.02 -3.19 21.80
CA GLY A 55 -5.93 -2.91 20.37
C GLY A 55 -5.10 -1.66 20.08
N THR A 56 -5.33 -1.02 18.94
CA THR A 56 -4.76 0.28 18.57
C THR A 56 -5.89 1.18 18.07
N GLU A 57 -5.75 2.50 18.18
CA GLU A 57 -6.69 3.45 17.58
C GLU A 57 -6.40 3.65 16.08
N HIS A 58 -7.29 4.39 15.39
CA HIS A 58 -7.02 4.88 14.03
C HIS A 58 -5.80 5.80 14.06
N GLY A 59 -4.95 5.71 13.04
CA GLY A 59 -3.74 6.52 12.90
C GLY A 59 -3.50 6.96 11.46
N TYR A 60 -2.49 7.79 11.28
CA TYR A 60 -2.18 8.45 10.02
C TYR A 60 -1.50 7.55 8.98
N GLY A 61 -0.35 6.95 9.30
CA GLY A 61 0.42 6.13 8.36
C GLY A 61 -0.18 4.74 8.11
N THR A 62 -0.15 4.29 6.85
CA THR A 62 -0.63 2.97 6.41
C THR A 62 0.34 2.29 5.43
N ALA A 63 0.01 1.06 5.00
CA ALA A 63 0.70 0.33 3.94
C ALA A 63 -0.28 0.02 2.79
N ILE A 64 0.23 0.14 1.56
CA ILE A 64 -0.46 -0.29 0.34
C ILE A 64 0.22 -1.58 -0.12
N LEU A 65 -0.54 -2.66 -0.29
CA LEU A 65 -0.04 -3.90 -0.86
C LEU A 65 -0.38 -3.94 -2.35
N MET A 66 0.62 -4.27 -3.17
CA MET A 66 0.48 -4.35 -4.62
C MET A 66 0.91 -5.72 -5.11
N ALA A 67 0.14 -6.28 -6.05
CA ALA A 67 0.45 -7.54 -6.72
C ALA A 67 -0.03 -7.49 -8.17
N GLY A 68 0.51 -8.34 -9.03
CA GLY A 68 0.12 -8.40 -10.44
C GLY A 68 1.30 -8.29 -11.39
N GLY A 69 1.06 -8.57 -12.65
CA GLY A 69 2.07 -8.53 -13.71
C GLY A 69 2.63 -7.15 -14.00
N LEU A 70 1.84 -6.10 -13.75
CA LEU A 70 2.26 -4.72 -13.96
C LEU A 70 3.28 -4.22 -12.93
N VAL A 71 3.40 -4.89 -11.77
CA VAL A 71 4.36 -4.51 -10.71
C VAL A 71 5.80 -4.80 -11.16
N LYS A 72 6.69 -3.80 -11.04
CA LYS A 72 8.07 -3.87 -11.54
C LYS A 72 8.89 -5.00 -10.94
N LYS A 73 8.90 -5.09 -9.61
CA LYS A 73 9.59 -6.13 -8.83
C LYS A 73 8.96 -6.27 -7.45
N ALA A 74 9.18 -7.42 -6.82
CA ALA A 74 8.80 -7.63 -5.44
C ALA A 74 9.79 -6.90 -4.52
N GLU A 75 9.35 -5.81 -3.91
CA GLU A 75 10.15 -5.03 -2.95
C GLU A 75 9.26 -4.24 -1.99
N VAL A 76 9.88 -3.66 -0.95
CA VAL A 76 9.22 -2.72 -0.03
C VAL A 76 9.68 -1.32 -0.38
N HIS A 77 8.75 -0.46 -0.76
CA HIS A 77 9.00 0.98 -0.92
C HIS A 77 8.64 1.70 0.37
N ALA A 78 9.65 2.17 1.10
CA ALA A 78 9.46 2.95 2.31
C ALA A 78 10.63 3.90 2.53
N ASP A 79 10.34 5.13 2.92
CA ASP A 79 11.25 5.94 3.71
C ASP A 79 10.83 5.77 5.17
N TRP A 80 11.61 4.99 5.94
CA TRP A 80 11.26 4.55 7.28
C TRP A 80 12.02 5.38 8.34
N PRO A 81 11.38 6.38 8.96
CA PRO A 81 12.06 7.25 9.92
C PRO A 81 12.29 6.57 11.28
N GLY A 82 11.60 5.45 11.56
CA GLY A 82 11.68 4.71 12.81
C GLY A 82 10.47 4.92 13.73
N LEU A 83 10.61 4.46 14.98
CA LEU A 83 9.53 4.42 15.97
C LEU A 83 9.81 5.30 17.20
N LYS A 84 10.86 6.13 17.18
CA LYS A 84 11.11 7.06 18.28
C LYS A 84 10.05 8.16 18.21
N SER A 85 9.61 8.69 19.35
CA SER A 85 8.52 9.68 19.39
C SER A 85 8.74 10.89 18.48
N LYS A 86 9.99 11.33 18.29
CA LYS A 86 10.33 12.43 17.37
C LYS A 86 10.18 12.11 15.87
N ASP A 87 10.13 10.81 15.55
CA ASP A 87 10.05 10.27 14.19
C ASP A 87 8.59 9.87 13.86
N LEU A 88 7.68 9.98 14.84
CA LEU A 88 6.23 9.74 14.70
C LEU A 88 5.48 11.03 14.36
N PHE A 89 4.43 10.92 13.56
CA PHE A 89 3.49 12.02 13.33
C PHE A 89 2.75 12.37 14.62
N GLU A 90 2.85 13.64 15.02
CA GLU A 90 2.33 14.16 16.30
C GLU A 90 2.77 13.36 17.54
N GLY A 91 3.87 12.61 17.43
CA GLY A 91 4.38 11.76 18.51
C GLY A 91 3.62 10.47 18.78
N GLN A 92 2.60 10.12 17.97
CA GLN A 92 1.70 8.98 18.22
C GLN A 92 1.52 8.03 17.03
N ASP A 93 1.57 8.56 15.81
CA ASP A 93 1.25 7.83 14.59
C ASP A 93 2.50 7.56 13.77
N LEU A 94 2.49 6.49 12.97
CA LEU A 94 3.53 6.33 11.94
C LEU A 94 3.48 7.53 10.99
N ASN A 95 4.64 8.12 10.74
CA ASN A 95 4.75 9.23 9.82
C ASN A 95 4.56 8.74 8.38
N ALA A 96 3.62 9.34 7.65
CA ALA A 96 3.39 9.00 6.25
C ALA A 96 4.44 9.69 5.38
N THR A 97 5.39 8.92 4.86
CA THR A 97 6.49 9.43 4.04
C THR A 97 6.23 9.31 2.54
N VAL A 98 5.16 8.63 2.15
CA VAL A 98 4.69 8.51 0.77
C VAL A 98 3.23 8.96 0.71
N ASP A 99 2.93 9.87 -0.20
CA ASP A 99 1.55 10.26 -0.48
C ASP A 99 0.83 9.14 -1.25
N ALA A 100 -0.18 8.53 -0.63
CA ALA A 100 -0.97 7.46 -1.23
C ALA A 100 -1.61 7.87 -2.56
N ARG A 101 -1.96 9.15 -2.74
CA ARG A 101 -2.51 9.67 -4.00
C ARG A 101 -1.51 9.56 -5.15
N SER A 102 -0.22 9.73 -4.86
CA SER A 102 0.85 9.54 -5.86
C SER A 102 0.91 8.09 -6.33
N VAL A 103 0.75 7.13 -5.42
CA VAL A 103 0.65 5.70 -5.75
C VAL A 103 -0.59 5.42 -6.61
N TYR A 104 -1.75 5.97 -6.24
CA TYR A 104 -3.00 5.77 -7.00
C TYR A 104 -2.93 6.38 -8.38
N CYS A 105 -2.38 7.58 -8.52
CA CYS A 105 -2.22 8.25 -9.79
C CYS A 105 -1.30 7.45 -10.73
N ALA A 106 -0.15 6.98 -10.24
CA ALA A 106 0.76 6.13 -11.01
C ALA A 106 0.12 4.78 -11.39
N ALA A 107 -0.60 4.15 -10.46
CA ALA A 107 -1.33 2.91 -10.70
C ALA A 107 -2.38 3.07 -11.81
N MET A 108 -3.21 4.12 -11.73
CA MET A 108 -4.24 4.40 -12.71
C MET A 108 -3.65 4.78 -14.06
N ALA A 109 -2.60 5.61 -14.08
CA ALA A 109 -1.89 5.99 -15.30
C ALA A 109 -1.36 4.74 -16.04
N THR A 110 -0.73 3.83 -15.29
CA THR A 110 -0.24 2.54 -15.82
C THR A 110 -1.38 1.66 -16.34
N CYS A 111 -2.44 1.46 -15.56
CA CYS A 111 -3.54 0.56 -15.94
C CYS A 111 -4.34 1.05 -17.15
N PHE A 112 -4.46 2.38 -17.32
CA PHE A 112 -5.19 2.97 -18.43
C PHE A 112 -4.30 3.38 -19.61
N ASP A 113 -2.99 3.11 -19.52
CA ASP A 113 -2.00 3.47 -20.54
C ASP A 113 -2.07 4.96 -20.94
N VAL A 114 -1.99 5.82 -19.93
CA VAL A 114 -1.98 7.28 -20.12
C VAL A 114 -0.83 7.93 -19.36
N ASP A 115 -0.41 9.10 -19.83
CA ASP A 115 0.58 9.93 -19.14
C ASP A 115 0.18 10.22 -17.68
N PHE A 116 1.15 10.13 -16.76
CA PHE A 116 0.92 10.46 -15.35
C PHE A 116 0.37 11.88 -15.19
N GLY A 117 0.90 12.85 -15.93
CA GLY A 117 0.42 14.22 -15.92
C GLY A 117 -1.03 14.35 -16.41
N TYR A 118 -1.43 13.57 -17.41
CA TYR A 118 -2.83 13.47 -17.85
C TYR A 118 -3.73 12.93 -16.73
N MET A 119 -3.36 11.81 -16.09
CA MET A 119 -4.12 11.24 -14.98
C MET A 119 -4.22 12.22 -13.80
N ARG A 120 -3.10 12.84 -13.41
CA ARG A 120 -3.02 13.82 -12.33
C ARG A 120 -3.94 15.01 -12.56
N ARG A 121 -3.96 15.58 -13.77
CA ARG A 121 -4.81 16.72 -14.11
C ARG A 121 -6.30 16.39 -14.06
N HIS A 122 -6.70 15.22 -14.56
CA HIS A 122 -8.11 14.92 -14.79
C HIS A 122 -8.77 14.14 -13.65
N ALA A 123 -8.02 13.34 -12.89
CA ALA A 123 -8.55 12.53 -11.79
C ALA A 123 -8.08 13.01 -10.41
N PHE A 124 -7.01 13.81 -10.33
CA PHE A 124 -6.41 14.29 -9.08
C PHE A 124 -6.29 15.83 -9.02
N TRP A 125 -7.06 16.55 -9.84
CA TRP A 125 -7.16 18.02 -9.82
C TRP A 125 -5.82 18.78 -9.90
N ASP A 126 -4.83 18.18 -10.57
CA ASP A 126 -3.47 18.72 -10.71
C ASP A 126 -2.74 19.00 -9.38
N GLU A 127 -3.12 18.27 -8.32
CA GLU A 127 -2.39 18.25 -7.06
C GLU A 127 -0.89 17.91 -7.28
N PRO A 128 0.02 18.42 -6.45
CA PRO A 128 1.47 18.24 -6.61
C PRO A 128 1.92 16.83 -6.23
N LEU A 129 1.46 15.82 -6.97
CA LEU A 129 1.77 14.41 -6.77
C LEU A 129 3.13 14.06 -7.37
N THR A 130 3.84 13.16 -6.71
CA THR A 130 5.10 12.61 -7.19
C THR A 130 4.82 11.53 -8.23
N ASP A 131 5.50 11.58 -9.37
CA ASP A 131 5.41 10.50 -10.34
C ASP A 131 6.23 9.30 -9.86
N LEU A 132 5.53 8.22 -9.53
CA LEU A 132 6.12 6.97 -9.05
C LEU A 132 6.06 5.86 -10.12
N THR A 133 5.67 6.19 -11.35
CA THR A 133 5.34 5.19 -12.39
C THR A 133 6.53 4.30 -12.71
N GLU A 134 7.68 4.88 -13.05
CA GLU A 134 8.91 4.13 -13.35
C GLU A 134 9.46 3.37 -12.13
N GLN A 135 9.15 3.84 -10.92
CA GLN A 135 9.62 3.20 -9.69
C GLN A 135 8.82 1.93 -9.39
N LEU A 136 7.50 1.96 -9.61
CA LEU A 136 6.57 0.92 -9.15
C LEU A 136 6.14 -0.07 -10.24
N PHE A 137 6.12 0.36 -11.51
CA PHE A 137 5.50 -0.40 -12.60
C PHE A 137 6.46 -0.74 -13.74
N LYS A 138 6.09 -1.77 -14.53
CA LYS A 138 6.76 -2.15 -15.78
C LYS A 138 6.23 -1.26 -16.91
N VAL A 139 6.81 -0.07 -17.05
CA VAL A 139 6.57 0.87 -18.15
C VAL A 139 7.83 1.09 -18.96
#